data_AF-A0A8J8DWC7-F1
#
_entry.id   AF-A0A8J8DWC7-F1
#
_cell.length_a   1.000
_cell.length_b   1.000
_cell.length_c   1.000
_cell.angle_alpha   90.00
_cell.angle_beta   90.00
_cell.angle_gamma   90.00
#
_symmetry.space_group_name_H-M   'P 1'
#
loop_
_entity.id
_entity.type
_entity.pdbx_description
1 polymer ?
#
loop_
_entity_poly.entity_id
_entity_poly.type
_entity_poly.pdbx_seq_one_letter_code
_entity_poly.pdbx_strand_id
1 'polypeptide(L)'
;MLFDVRPKIRMEEVYGREAEYLEFMDKLRKGRNLFVIVGPRRIGKTSFLFASLNELYSTEEIPHVVIDARKVYSINSKYPERVMAEELYLARKGQIGRAIAKIEGISVKGFGVRVRRRSASLPDELITLNNAYDRVIVAFDEAQYLRFANTDFTTLLAWAYDNLRNVVIVLTGSQVGVLDKFLRFKDYGAPLYGRYHVRLTLPRFNPSESLGFLKRGFEEAEMNVPSQELLATIKALDGVPGWLTHYGAYRIDGNSHERALELVLEEAKGYVMSEFKELERASPRYRLIMETVANRVGDEGSVSWSEIKNALHIRLRKPVSDSELANYLKRLIDYGFLEQVGTGDYRIPDPVIKRVFGE
;
A
#
# COMPACT_ATOMS: atom_id res chain seq x y z
N MET A 1 12.52 8.00 17.00
CA MET A 1 11.45 7.53 17.89
C MET A 1 10.42 6.71 17.10
N LEU A 2 10.00 5.57 17.64
CA LEU A 2 9.03 4.66 17.01
C LEU A 2 7.68 5.33 16.73
N PHE A 3 7.21 6.17 17.65
CA PHE A 3 5.94 6.89 17.50
C PHE A 3 6.00 8.17 16.64
N ASP A 4 7.09 8.40 15.90
CA ASP A 4 7.08 9.43 14.84
C ASP A 4 6.15 9.02 13.68
N VAL A 5 5.15 9.84 13.39
CA VAL A 5 4.13 9.62 12.36
C VAL A 5 4.65 9.78 10.93
N ARG A 6 5.85 10.35 10.74
CA ARG A 6 6.49 10.45 9.42
C ARG A 6 7.00 9.06 8.98
N PRO A 7 7.03 8.78 7.67
CA PRO A 7 7.65 7.55 7.18
C PRO A 7 9.11 7.46 7.64
N LYS A 8 9.46 6.32 8.25
CA LYS A 8 10.84 6.03 8.65
C LYS A 8 11.75 5.92 7.44
N ILE A 9 12.99 6.35 7.59
CA ILE A 9 13.98 6.39 6.51
C ILE A 9 15.25 5.60 6.82
N ARG A 10 15.37 5.03 8.02
CA ARG A 10 16.50 4.18 8.42
C ARG A 10 15.98 2.83 8.90
N MET A 11 16.70 1.74 8.59
CA MET A 11 16.25 0.39 8.96
C MET A 11 16.16 0.19 10.48
N GLU A 12 17.04 0.84 11.24
CA GLU A 12 17.01 0.86 12.72
C GLU A 12 15.69 1.40 13.29
N GLU A 13 14.98 2.26 12.55
CA GLU A 13 13.69 2.83 12.94
C GLU A 13 12.50 1.97 12.51
N VAL A 14 12.72 0.95 11.66
CA VAL A 14 11.67 0.06 11.14
C VAL A 14 11.60 -1.19 12.01
N TYR A 15 10.71 -1.14 12.99
CA TYR A 15 10.48 -2.25 13.90
C TYR A 15 9.90 -3.49 13.19
N GLY A 16 10.42 -4.68 13.52
CA GLY A 16 9.80 -5.97 13.19
C GLY A 16 9.80 -6.34 11.71
N ARG A 17 10.70 -5.75 10.89
CA ARG A 17 10.81 -6.03 9.45
C ARG A 17 12.16 -6.60 9.00
N GLU A 18 12.92 -7.14 9.94
CA GLU A 18 14.28 -7.65 9.68
C GLU A 18 14.24 -8.83 8.72
N ALA A 19 13.30 -9.77 8.88
CA ALA A 19 13.16 -10.92 8.00
C ALA A 19 12.85 -10.50 6.55
N GLU A 20 11.88 -9.59 6.36
CA GLU A 20 11.50 -9.09 5.04
C GLU A 20 12.64 -8.28 4.39
N TYR A 21 13.41 -7.53 5.20
CA TYR A 21 14.59 -6.81 4.73
C TYR A 21 15.69 -7.77 4.28
N LEU A 22 16.04 -8.77 5.09
CA LEU A 22 17.03 -9.78 4.75
C LEU A 22 16.64 -10.57 3.49
N GLU A 23 15.35 -10.90 3.34
CA GLU A 23 14.85 -11.54 2.12
C GLU A 23 15.01 -10.61 0.90
N PHE A 24 14.62 -9.33 1.02
CA PHE A 24 14.80 -8.35 -0.05
C PHE A 24 16.26 -8.28 -0.50
N MET A 25 17.19 -8.17 0.46
CA MET A 25 18.63 -8.09 0.22
C MET A 25 19.20 -9.36 -0.43
N ASP A 26 18.85 -10.55 0.09
CA ASP A 26 19.28 -11.83 -0.47
C ASP A 26 18.88 -11.96 -1.95
N LYS A 27 17.61 -11.67 -2.26
CA LYS A 27 17.10 -11.77 -3.63
C LYS A 27 17.72 -10.73 -4.54
N LEU A 28 17.96 -9.52 -4.06
CA LEU A 28 18.64 -8.46 -4.82
C LEU A 28 20.08 -8.87 -5.16
N ARG A 29 20.83 -9.40 -4.19
CA ARG A 29 22.20 -9.90 -4.39
C ARG A 29 22.25 -11.08 -5.36
N LYS A 30 21.22 -11.92 -5.38
CA LYS A 30 21.03 -13.00 -6.37
C LYS A 30 20.61 -12.50 -7.77
N GLY A 31 20.63 -11.19 -8.02
CA GLY A 31 20.39 -10.60 -9.34
C GLY A 31 18.91 -10.56 -9.75
N ARG A 32 17.97 -10.63 -8.80
CA ARG A 32 16.55 -10.43 -9.12
C ARG A 32 16.30 -8.94 -9.41
N ASN A 33 15.51 -8.67 -10.44
CA ASN A 33 15.28 -7.32 -10.98
C ASN A 33 13.80 -6.87 -10.94
N LEU A 34 12.89 -7.69 -10.43
CA LEU A 34 11.50 -7.33 -10.24
C LEU A 34 11.02 -7.78 -8.86
N PHE A 35 10.60 -6.80 -8.06
CA PHE A 35 10.09 -6.99 -6.70
C PHE A 35 8.68 -6.43 -6.59
N VAL A 36 7.82 -7.15 -5.88
CA VAL A 36 6.45 -6.74 -5.59
C VAL A 36 6.26 -6.80 -4.07
N ILE A 37 6.17 -5.63 -3.43
CA ILE A 37 5.98 -5.47 -1.98
C ILE A 37 4.51 -5.20 -1.71
N VAL A 38 3.83 -6.16 -1.08
CA VAL A 38 2.39 -6.10 -0.82
C VAL A 38 2.08 -6.11 0.66
N GLY A 39 0.94 -5.55 1.01
CA GLY A 39 0.42 -5.58 2.37
C GLY A 39 -0.62 -4.49 2.57
N PRO A 40 -1.47 -4.58 3.61
CA PRO A 40 -2.55 -3.61 3.84
C PRO A 40 -2.06 -2.15 3.94
N ARG A 41 -2.99 -1.18 3.86
CA ARG A 41 -2.67 0.22 4.18
C ARG A 41 -2.14 0.34 5.60
N ARG A 42 -1.27 1.33 5.81
CA ARG A 42 -0.61 1.61 7.11
C ARG A 42 0.25 0.48 7.69
N ILE A 43 0.53 -0.56 6.91
CA ILE A 43 1.38 -1.69 7.34
C ILE A 43 2.88 -1.34 7.45
N GLY A 44 3.27 -0.17 6.95
CA GLY A 44 4.66 0.28 6.90
C GLY A 44 5.38 0.06 5.56
N LYS A 45 4.70 -0.28 4.46
CA LYS A 45 5.32 -0.47 3.12
C LYS A 45 6.24 0.67 2.71
N THR A 46 5.74 1.90 2.75
CA THR A 46 6.51 3.09 2.34
C THR A 46 7.73 3.29 3.24
N SER A 47 7.60 3.12 4.56
CA SER A 47 8.74 3.18 5.49
C SER A 47 9.75 2.07 5.26
N PHE A 48 9.30 0.83 5.05
CA PHE A 48 10.15 -0.30 4.71
C PHE A 48 10.90 -0.04 3.40
N LEU A 49 10.21 0.44 2.36
CA LEU A 49 10.81 0.76 1.07
C LEU A 49 11.90 1.83 1.24
N PHE A 50 11.57 2.99 1.82
CA PHE A 50 12.55 4.07 1.99
C PHE A 50 13.74 3.65 2.84
N ALA A 51 13.50 3.02 3.99
CA ALA A 51 14.57 2.55 4.86
C ALA A 51 15.47 1.52 4.18
N SER A 52 14.90 0.55 3.45
CA SER A 52 15.67 -0.47 2.74
C SER A 52 16.53 0.13 1.63
N LEU A 53 15.97 1.08 0.86
CA LEU A 53 16.68 1.74 -0.23
C LEU A 53 17.78 2.68 0.27
N ASN A 54 17.56 3.35 1.40
CA ASN A 54 18.57 4.20 2.03
C ASN A 54 19.73 3.38 2.60
N GLU A 55 19.41 2.25 3.23
CA GLU A 55 20.42 1.32 3.72
C GLU A 55 21.28 0.79 2.57
N LEU A 56 20.64 0.39 1.47
CA LEU A 56 21.33 -0.03 0.24
C LEU A 56 22.23 1.05 -0.35
N TYR A 57 21.76 2.29 -0.38
CA TYR A 57 22.58 3.40 -0.84
C TYR A 57 23.78 3.65 0.08
N SER A 58 23.57 3.58 1.40
CA SER A 58 24.64 3.82 2.38
C SER A 58 25.68 2.70 2.43
N THR A 59 25.29 1.46 2.12
CA THR A 59 26.16 0.27 2.31
C THR A 59 26.71 -0.29 1.00
N GLU A 60 25.95 -0.19 -0.09
CA GLU A 60 26.31 -0.77 -1.40
C GLU A 60 26.37 0.30 -2.51
N GLU A 61 26.18 1.59 -2.19
CA GLU A 61 26.17 2.72 -3.13
C GLU A 61 25.17 2.57 -4.30
N ILE A 62 24.10 1.77 -4.09
CA ILE A 62 23.09 1.53 -5.13
C ILE A 62 22.12 2.73 -5.20
N PRO A 63 22.12 3.52 -6.28
CA PRO A 63 21.19 4.63 -6.45
C PRO A 63 19.76 4.12 -6.61
N HIS A 64 18.81 4.93 -6.16
CA HIS A 64 17.39 4.61 -6.27
C HIS A 64 16.53 5.85 -6.52
N VAL A 65 15.35 5.63 -7.07
CA VAL A 65 14.26 6.61 -7.18
C VAL A 65 12.96 5.96 -6.71
N VAL A 66 12.14 6.73 -6.00
CA VAL A 66 10.78 6.33 -5.63
C VAL A 66 9.77 7.26 -6.28
N ILE A 67 8.84 6.67 -7.04
CA ILE A 67 7.76 7.36 -7.74
C ILE A 67 6.45 7.04 -7.02
N ASP A 68 5.79 8.06 -6.48
CA ASP A 68 4.43 7.91 -5.93
C ASP A 68 3.41 7.85 -7.08
N ALA A 69 2.98 6.65 -7.43
CA ALA A 69 2.02 6.41 -8.52
C ALA A 69 0.65 7.02 -8.23
N ARG A 70 0.26 7.13 -6.95
CA ARG A 70 -0.99 7.79 -6.55
C ARG A 70 -0.93 9.30 -6.82
N LYS A 71 0.20 9.95 -6.49
CA LYS A 71 0.43 11.36 -6.78
C LYS A 71 0.49 11.62 -8.28
N VAL A 72 1.24 10.80 -9.02
CA VAL A 72 1.32 10.90 -10.49
C VAL A 72 -0.06 10.79 -11.14
N TYR A 73 -0.86 9.79 -10.72
CA TYR A 73 -2.23 9.62 -11.18
C TYR A 73 -3.10 10.86 -10.88
N SER A 74 -2.93 11.49 -9.72
CA SER A 74 -3.70 12.69 -9.36
C SER A 74 -3.37 13.91 -10.22
N ILE A 75 -2.14 14.00 -10.75
CA ILE A 75 -1.69 15.08 -11.64
C ILE A 75 -2.18 14.82 -13.07
N ASN A 76 -1.98 13.60 -13.58
CA ASN A 76 -2.41 13.22 -14.91
C ASN A 76 -2.73 11.72 -14.97
N SER A 77 -4.00 11.39 -14.79
CA SER A 77 -4.47 10.00 -14.82
C SER A 77 -4.34 9.35 -16.19
N LYS A 78 -4.45 10.12 -17.28
CA LYS A 78 -4.42 9.58 -18.65
C LYS A 78 -3.02 9.22 -19.11
N TYR A 79 -2.04 10.06 -18.78
CA TYR A 79 -0.64 9.93 -19.22
C TYR A 79 0.34 10.05 -18.05
N PRO A 80 0.24 9.17 -17.04
CA PRO A 80 1.10 9.21 -15.85
C PRO A 80 2.59 9.07 -16.21
N GLU A 81 2.93 8.35 -17.27
CA GLU A 81 4.29 8.16 -17.77
C GLU A 81 4.99 9.48 -18.13
N ARG A 82 4.25 10.49 -18.57
CA ARG A 82 4.81 11.81 -18.89
C ARG A 82 5.25 12.57 -17.63
N VAL A 83 4.44 12.49 -16.58
CA VAL A 83 4.76 13.08 -15.28
C VAL A 83 5.98 12.36 -14.70
N MET A 84 6.02 11.03 -14.75
CA MET A 84 7.18 10.26 -14.30
C MET A 84 8.46 10.60 -15.04
N ALA A 85 8.38 10.75 -16.37
CA ALA A 85 9.55 11.12 -17.17
C ALA A 85 10.09 12.49 -16.78
N GLU A 86 9.21 13.46 -16.51
CA GLU A 86 9.59 14.78 -16.01
C GLU A 86 10.25 14.70 -14.62
N GLU A 87 9.65 13.95 -13.69
CA GLU A 87 10.20 13.74 -12.34
C GLU A 87 11.60 13.07 -12.40
N LEU A 88 11.77 12.03 -13.22
CA LEU A 88 13.06 11.36 -13.43
C LEU A 88 14.11 12.29 -14.03
N TYR A 89 13.72 13.07 -15.04
CA TYR A 89 14.60 14.04 -15.67
C TYR A 89 15.09 15.10 -14.68
N LEU A 90 14.19 15.62 -13.84
CA LEU A 90 14.52 16.60 -12.80
C LEU A 90 15.43 15.99 -11.74
N ALA A 91 15.12 14.78 -11.26
CA ALA A 91 15.96 14.05 -10.32
C ALA A 91 17.38 13.83 -10.85
N ARG A 92 17.51 13.52 -12.15
CA ARG A 92 18.81 13.34 -12.83
C ARG A 92 19.62 14.63 -12.93
N LYS A 93 18.97 15.76 -13.20
CA LYS A 93 19.64 17.07 -13.31
C LYS A 93 20.13 17.65 -11.99
N GLY A 94 19.52 17.27 -10.88
CA GLY A 94 19.91 17.72 -9.53
C GLY A 94 21.15 17.03 -8.95
N GLN A 95 21.87 16.20 -9.74
CA GLN A 95 22.84 15.19 -9.29
C GLN A 95 22.19 14.07 -8.48
N ILE A 96 22.10 12.87 -9.06
CA ILE A 96 21.78 11.62 -8.36
C ILE A 96 23.02 11.22 -7.54
N GLY A 97 23.35 12.01 -6.52
CA GLY A 97 24.41 11.74 -5.55
C GLY A 97 23.87 11.60 -4.12
N ARG A 98 22.53 11.60 -3.96
CA ARG A 98 21.83 11.49 -2.66
C ARG A 98 20.30 11.39 -2.77
N ALA A 99 19.75 11.05 -3.94
CA ALA A 99 18.34 11.26 -4.25
C ALA A 99 17.42 10.19 -3.62
N ILE A 100 17.19 10.30 -2.31
CA ILE A 100 15.83 10.18 -1.79
C ILE A 100 15.05 11.30 -2.48
N ALA A 101 14.61 11.08 -3.72
CA ALA A 101 13.45 11.76 -4.24
C ALA A 101 12.24 11.17 -3.49
N LYS A 102 12.15 11.46 -2.19
CA LYS A 102 10.83 11.79 -1.67
C LYS A 102 10.46 12.97 -2.55
N ILE A 103 9.52 12.77 -3.46
CA ILE A 103 8.90 13.87 -4.19
C ILE A 103 8.04 14.65 -3.19
N GLU A 104 8.67 15.12 -2.10
CA GLU A 104 8.18 16.08 -1.14
C GLU A 104 8.34 17.45 -1.81
N GLY A 105 7.20 18.06 -2.14
CA GLY A 105 7.18 19.46 -2.57
C GLY A 105 7.29 19.70 -4.07
N ILE A 106 6.35 19.18 -4.86
CA ILE A 106 5.72 20.04 -5.85
C ILE A 106 4.30 20.28 -5.36
N SER A 107 4.18 21.26 -4.46
CA SER A 107 2.93 22.00 -4.38
C SER A 107 2.70 22.55 -5.78
N VAL A 108 1.57 22.22 -6.38
CA VAL A 108 1.09 22.85 -7.61
C VAL A 108 0.72 24.30 -7.27
N LYS A 109 1.75 25.13 -7.05
CA LYS A 109 1.69 26.59 -7.16
C LYS A 109 2.62 26.95 -8.30
N GLY A 110 2.11 26.80 -9.52
CA GLY A 110 2.89 27.08 -10.71
C GLY A 110 2.22 26.61 -11.98
N PHE A 111 0.96 26.98 -12.21
CA PHE A 111 0.54 27.14 -13.60
C PHE A 111 1.48 28.16 -14.25
N GLY A 112 2.21 27.74 -15.29
CA GLY A 112 2.85 28.69 -16.19
C GLY A 112 4.34 28.53 -16.39
N VAL A 113 4.82 27.33 -16.72
CA VAL A 113 5.97 27.26 -17.64
C VAL A 113 5.62 26.35 -18.80
N ARG A 114 5.10 26.95 -19.87
CA ARG A 114 5.13 26.37 -21.22
C ARG A 114 6.59 26.27 -21.63
N VAL A 115 7.31 25.28 -21.14
CA VAL A 115 8.62 24.99 -21.71
C VAL A 115 8.38 24.16 -22.97
N ARG A 116 8.63 24.78 -24.13
CA ARG A 116 8.95 24.04 -25.34
C ARG A 116 10.26 23.27 -25.09
N ARG A 117 10.17 22.07 -24.52
CA ARG A 117 11.28 21.13 -24.31
C ARG A 117 10.84 19.78 -24.88
N ARG A 118 11.75 19.02 -25.51
CA ARG A 118 11.50 17.63 -25.90
C ARG A 118 10.76 16.96 -24.74
N SER A 119 9.56 16.44 -24.98
CA SER A 119 8.82 15.73 -23.94
C SER A 119 9.70 14.58 -23.48
N ALA A 120 10.19 14.61 -22.25
CA ALA A 120 10.93 13.49 -21.68
C ALA A 120 10.05 12.25 -21.81
N SER A 121 10.62 11.18 -22.34
CA SER A 121 9.95 9.89 -22.51
C SER A 121 10.41 8.99 -21.37
N LEU A 122 9.47 8.34 -20.69
CA LEU A 122 9.80 7.45 -19.57
C LEU A 122 10.77 6.32 -20.02
N PRO A 123 10.55 5.64 -21.17
CA PRO A 123 11.57 4.76 -21.76
C PRO A 123 12.97 5.37 -21.89
N ASP A 124 13.09 6.61 -22.38
CA ASP A 124 14.39 7.26 -22.61
C ASP A 124 15.11 7.57 -21.30
N GLU A 125 14.36 8.00 -20.27
CA GLU A 125 14.93 8.23 -18.93
C GLU A 125 15.35 6.92 -18.27
N LEU A 126 14.57 5.83 -18.44
CA LEU A 126 14.94 4.51 -17.94
C LEU A 126 16.19 3.94 -18.66
N ILE A 127 16.32 4.13 -19.97
CA ILE A 127 17.56 3.80 -20.72
C ILE A 127 18.73 4.62 -20.19
N THR A 128 18.52 5.91 -19.95
CA THR A 128 19.56 6.79 -19.43
C THR A 128 20.05 6.31 -18.06
N LEU A 129 19.13 5.93 -17.16
CA LEU A 129 19.49 5.35 -15.86
C LEU A 129 20.22 4.01 -16.01
N ASN A 130 19.74 3.12 -16.89
CA ASN A 130 20.38 1.84 -17.17
C ASN A 130 21.83 1.99 -17.63
N ASN A 131 22.12 2.99 -18.46
CA ASN A 131 23.46 3.22 -19.01
C ASN A 131 24.37 3.98 -18.04
N ALA A 132 23.81 4.69 -17.06
CA ALA A 132 24.57 5.51 -16.11
C ALA A 132 25.07 4.72 -14.89
N TYR A 133 24.46 3.58 -14.58
CA TYR A 133 24.72 2.82 -13.36
C TYR A 133 24.82 1.32 -13.65
N ASP A 134 25.70 0.63 -12.95
CA ASP A 134 25.77 -0.85 -12.98
C ASP A 134 24.53 -1.49 -12.33
N ARG A 135 23.91 -0.77 -11.39
CA ARG A 135 22.64 -1.13 -10.77
C ARG A 135 21.92 0.11 -10.27
N VAL A 136 20.62 0.22 -10.57
CA VAL A 136 19.76 1.32 -10.10
C VAL A 136 18.37 0.80 -9.81
N ILE A 137 17.78 1.24 -8.69
CA ILE A 137 16.42 0.82 -8.30
C ILE A 137 15.41 1.90 -8.70
N VAL A 138 14.36 1.50 -9.42
CA VAL A 138 13.21 2.35 -9.73
C VAL A 138 11.99 1.75 -9.06
N ALA A 139 11.54 2.42 -7.99
CA ALA A 139 10.39 1.99 -7.20
C ALA A 139 9.14 2.77 -7.56
N PHE A 140 8.01 2.07 -7.70
CA PHE A 140 6.68 2.64 -7.90
C PHE A 140 5.83 2.36 -6.66
N ASP A 141 5.65 3.35 -5.79
CA ASP A 141 4.81 3.25 -4.59
C ASP A 141 3.33 3.36 -4.97
N GLU A 142 2.48 2.46 -4.45
CA GLU A 142 1.06 2.32 -4.80
C GLU A 142 0.82 2.10 -6.31
N ALA A 143 1.61 1.21 -6.91
CA ALA A 143 1.65 0.92 -8.34
C ALA A 143 0.29 0.51 -8.94
N GLN A 144 -0.67 0.06 -8.13
CA GLN A 144 -2.02 -0.26 -8.62
C GLN A 144 -2.75 0.94 -9.22
N TYR A 145 -2.34 2.19 -8.95
CA TYR A 145 -2.92 3.38 -9.60
C TYR A 145 -2.53 3.49 -11.08
N LEU A 146 -1.46 2.82 -11.52
CA LEU A 146 -1.01 2.83 -12.91
C LEU A 146 -1.95 2.06 -13.85
N ARG A 147 -2.86 1.24 -13.30
CA ARG A 147 -3.93 0.57 -14.06
C ARG A 147 -4.88 1.55 -14.77
N PHE A 148 -4.91 2.81 -14.34
CA PHE A 148 -5.77 3.84 -14.91
C PHE A 148 -5.12 4.61 -16.07
N ALA A 149 -3.84 4.33 -16.38
CA ALA A 149 -3.17 4.91 -17.53
C ALA A 149 -3.93 4.56 -18.83
N ASN A 150 -3.89 5.46 -19.81
CA ASN A 150 -4.54 5.22 -21.10
C ASN A 150 -3.87 4.11 -21.90
N THR A 151 -2.59 3.84 -21.63
CA THR A 151 -1.82 2.73 -22.19
C THR A 151 -1.61 1.65 -21.12
N ASP A 152 -1.45 0.40 -21.56
CA ASP A 152 -1.14 -0.69 -20.65
C ASP A 152 0.29 -0.53 -20.10
N PHE A 153 0.41 0.07 -18.92
CA PHE A 153 1.69 0.31 -18.25
C PHE A 153 2.48 -0.99 -17.98
N THR A 154 1.83 -2.15 -17.93
CA THR A 154 2.54 -3.44 -17.79
C THR A 154 3.39 -3.78 -19.02
N THR A 155 3.07 -3.21 -20.18
CA THR A 155 3.91 -3.32 -21.39
C THR A 155 5.25 -2.64 -21.19
N LEU A 156 5.26 -1.45 -20.56
CA LEU A 156 6.49 -0.73 -20.23
C LEU A 156 7.32 -1.50 -19.20
N LEU A 157 6.67 -2.04 -18.16
CA LEU A 157 7.33 -2.85 -17.14
C LEU A 157 7.97 -4.11 -17.74
N ALA A 158 7.26 -4.79 -18.64
CA ALA A 158 7.76 -5.97 -19.35
C ALA A 158 8.96 -5.62 -20.24
N TRP A 159 8.86 -4.55 -21.03
CA TRP A 159 9.98 -4.06 -21.83
C TRP A 159 11.20 -3.72 -20.97
N ALA A 160 11.01 -3.01 -19.85
CA ALA A 160 12.09 -2.65 -18.95
C ALA A 160 12.75 -3.89 -18.34
N TYR A 161 11.95 -4.88 -17.89
CA TYR A 161 12.44 -6.15 -17.38
C TYR A 161 13.34 -6.90 -18.37
N ASP A 162 12.95 -6.92 -19.66
CA ASP A 162 13.66 -7.69 -20.68
C ASP A 162 14.93 -6.99 -21.17
N ASN A 163 14.92 -5.65 -21.21
CA ASN A 163 15.94 -4.86 -21.93
C ASN A 163 16.89 -4.09 -21.00
N LEU A 164 16.49 -3.76 -19.78
CA LEU A 164 17.25 -2.89 -18.87
C LEU A 164 17.89 -3.71 -17.75
N ARG A 165 19.04 -4.34 -18.05
CA ARG A 165 19.73 -5.27 -17.14
C ARG A 165 20.19 -4.63 -15.83
N ASN A 166 20.43 -3.32 -15.83
CA ASN A 166 20.92 -2.60 -14.66
C ASN A 166 19.78 -1.96 -13.86
N VAL A 167 18.53 -2.01 -14.36
CA VAL A 167 17.36 -1.44 -13.68
C VAL A 167 16.64 -2.53 -12.89
N VAL A 168 16.53 -2.32 -11.58
CA VAL A 168 15.71 -3.12 -10.68
C VAL A 168 14.39 -2.40 -10.44
N ILE A 169 13.28 -3.06 -10.78
CA ILE A 169 11.93 -2.52 -10.58
C ILE A 169 11.40 -3.00 -9.23
N VAL A 170 10.91 -2.06 -8.42
CA VAL A 170 10.17 -2.37 -7.18
C VAL A 170 8.77 -1.80 -7.31
N LEU A 171 7.75 -2.63 -7.09
CA LEU A 171 6.35 -2.23 -7.12
C LEU A 171 5.79 -2.40 -5.72
N THR A 172 5.15 -1.39 -5.14
CA THR A 172 4.36 -1.58 -3.92
C THR A 172 2.87 -1.51 -4.22
N GLY A 173 2.05 -2.12 -3.37
CA GLY A 173 0.61 -1.86 -3.42
C GLY A 173 -0.12 -2.23 -2.14
N SER A 174 -1.03 -1.35 -1.72
CA SER A 174 -1.91 -1.59 -0.58
C SER A 174 -3.13 -2.45 -0.91
N GLN A 175 -3.64 -2.34 -2.13
CA GLN A 175 -4.77 -3.12 -2.64
C GLN A 175 -4.23 -4.34 -3.37
N VAL A 176 -3.89 -5.38 -2.61
CA VAL A 176 -3.14 -6.55 -3.11
C VAL A 176 -3.82 -7.21 -4.31
N GLY A 177 -5.12 -7.51 -4.22
CA GLY A 177 -5.87 -8.13 -5.32
C GLY A 177 -6.01 -7.22 -6.54
N VAL A 178 -6.14 -5.90 -6.32
CA VAL A 178 -6.17 -4.92 -7.41
C VAL A 178 -4.82 -4.83 -8.12
N LEU A 179 -3.71 -4.84 -7.37
CA LEU A 179 -2.37 -4.88 -7.93
C LEU A 179 -2.13 -6.18 -8.72
N ASP A 180 -2.54 -7.33 -8.17
CA ASP A 180 -2.39 -8.61 -8.85
C ASP A 180 -3.18 -8.67 -10.16
N LYS A 181 -4.39 -8.10 -10.19
CA LYS A 181 -5.22 -7.95 -11.40
C LYS A 181 -4.65 -6.96 -12.41
N PHE A 182 -3.90 -5.97 -11.96
CA PHE A 182 -3.19 -5.07 -12.85
C PHE A 182 -1.98 -5.77 -13.49
N LEU A 183 -1.14 -6.42 -12.68
CA LEU A 183 0.13 -7.03 -13.13
C LEU A 183 -0.07 -8.34 -13.91
N ARG A 184 -1.10 -9.13 -13.60
CA ARG A 184 -1.52 -10.30 -14.38
C ARG A 184 -0.42 -11.35 -14.64
N PHE A 185 0.48 -11.59 -13.69
CA PHE A 185 1.58 -12.56 -13.84
C PHE A 185 1.17 -13.99 -14.22
N LYS A 186 -0.10 -14.37 -14.00
CA LYS A 186 -0.65 -15.71 -14.28
C LYS A 186 -1.48 -15.79 -15.57
N ASP A 187 -1.67 -14.68 -16.27
CA ASP A 187 -2.45 -14.61 -17.51
C ASP A 187 -1.52 -14.73 -18.71
N TYR A 188 -1.64 -15.81 -19.49
CA TYR A 188 -0.81 -16.08 -20.68
C TYR A 188 -0.79 -14.93 -21.71
N GLY A 189 -1.86 -14.13 -21.78
CA GLY A 189 -1.94 -12.99 -22.70
C GLY A 189 -1.36 -11.68 -22.14
N ALA A 190 -0.95 -11.65 -20.87
CA ALA A 190 -0.49 -10.43 -20.23
C ALA A 190 1.01 -10.16 -20.48
N PRO A 191 1.43 -8.88 -20.61
CA PRO A 191 2.82 -8.55 -20.87
C PRO A 191 3.81 -9.09 -19.85
N LEU A 192 3.43 -9.20 -18.57
CA LEU A 192 4.32 -9.67 -17.50
C LEU A 192 4.29 -11.19 -17.28
N TYR A 193 3.51 -11.95 -18.05
CA TYR A 193 3.47 -13.40 -17.95
C TYR A 193 4.85 -14.03 -18.15
N GLY A 194 5.14 -15.09 -17.39
CA GLY A 194 6.41 -15.83 -17.47
C GLY A 194 7.63 -15.12 -16.90
N ARG A 195 7.53 -13.84 -16.51
CA ARG A 195 8.65 -13.09 -15.90
C ARG A 195 8.71 -13.36 -14.41
N TYR A 196 9.86 -13.81 -13.95
CA TYR A 196 10.09 -14.10 -12.55
C TYR A 196 10.09 -12.79 -11.75
N HIS A 197 9.32 -12.77 -10.65
CA HIS A 197 9.31 -11.67 -9.70
C HIS A 197 9.45 -12.21 -8.27
N VAL A 198 10.03 -11.40 -7.41
CA VAL A 198 10.09 -11.63 -5.96
C VAL A 198 8.85 -10.99 -5.36
N ARG A 199 8.07 -11.75 -4.58
CA ARG A 199 6.92 -11.22 -3.85
C ARG A 199 7.24 -11.15 -2.37
N LEU A 200 7.29 -9.95 -1.81
CA LEU A 200 7.46 -9.71 -0.38
C LEU A 200 6.12 -9.29 0.20
N THR A 201 5.64 -10.00 1.22
CA THR A 201 4.38 -9.68 1.90
C THR A 201 4.72 -9.12 3.27
N LEU A 202 4.31 -7.89 3.55
CA LEU A 202 4.42 -7.30 4.89
C LEU A 202 3.13 -7.60 5.67
N PRO A 203 3.18 -8.50 6.67
CA PRO A 203 2.01 -8.85 7.48
C PRO A 203 1.71 -7.78 8.54
N ARG A 204 0.52 -7.86 9.14
CA ARG A 204 0.24 -7.18 10.41
C ARG A 204 1.17 -7.72 11.49
N PHE A 205 1.46 -6.90 12.50
CA PHE A 205 2.12 -7.40 13.68
C PHE A 205 1.20 -8.39 14.38
N ASN A 206 1.76 -9.53 14.77
CA ASN A 206 1.08 -10.42 15.70
C ASN A 206 0.94 -9.74 17.09
N PRO A 207 0.17 -10.31 18.02
CA PRO A 207 -0.04 -9.69 19.33
C PRO A 207 1.25 -9.43 20.12
N SER A 208 2.25 -10.32 20.01
CA SER A 208 3.54 -10.16 20.68
C SER A 208 4.37 -9.04 20.06
N GLU A 209 4.44 -8.98 18.73
CA GLU A 209 5.11 -7.90 17.99
C GLU A 209 4.47 -6.54 18.29
N SER A 210 3.13 -6.49 18.34
CA SER A 210 2.39 -5.26 18.65
C SER A 210 2.68 -4.78 20.07
N LEU A 211 2.70 -5.70 21.04
CA LEU A 211 3.06 -5.39 22.43
C LEU A 211 4.50 -4.88 22.54
N GLY A 212 5.44 -5.55 21.86
CA GLY A 212 6.85 -5.16 21.84
C GLY A 212 7.05 -3.78 21.19
N PHE A 213 6.36 -3.51 20.09
CA PHE A 213 6.37 -2.21 19.41
C PHE A 213 5.88 -1.09 20.33
N LEU A 214 4.73 -1.29 21.00
CA LEU A 214 4.17 -0.29 21.90
C LEU A 214 5.07 -0.06 23.12
N LYS A 215 5.54 -1.13 23.77
CA LYS A 215 6.44 -1.02 24.94
C LYS A 215 7.70 -0.24 24.59
N ARG A 216 8.40 -0.62 23.53
CA ARG A 216 9.62 0.09 23.10
C ARG A 216 9.33 1.55 22.77
N GLY A 217 8.22 1.84 22.10
CA GLY A 217 7.86 3.22 21.76
C GLY A 217 7.57 4.10 22.98
N PHE A 218 6.95 3.56 24.03
CA PHE A 218 6.73 4.27 25.28
C PHE A 218 7.99 4.37 26.15
N GLU A 219 8.85 3.35 26.13
CA GLU A 219 10.18 3.39 26.75
C GLU A 219 11.05 4.50 26.15
N GLU A 220 11.08 4.64 24.81
CA GLU A 220 11.77 5.73 24.11
C GLU A 220 11.26 7.12 24.47
N ALA A 221 10.00 7.20 24.94
CA ALA A 221 9.36 8.44 25.39
C ALA A 221 9.36 8.60 26.92
N GLU A 222 10.08 7.74 27.64
CA GLU A 222 10.16 7.73 29.11
C GLU A 222 8.78 7.68 29.80
N MET A 223 7.78 7.06 29.15
CA MET A 223 6.40 7.02 29.61
C MET A 223 6.04 5.61 30.08
N ASN A 224 5.57 5.49 31.33
CA ASN A 224 5.10 4.22 31.87
C ASN A 224 3.61 4.03 31.59
N VAL A 225 3.29 3.03 30.76
CA VAL A 225 1.91 2.71 30.36
C VAL A 225 1.48 1.35 30.91
N PRO A 226 0.31 1.22 31.57
CA PRO A 226 -0.18 -0.05 32.08
C PRO A 226 -0.35 -1.11 30.99
N SER A 227 0.01 -2.37 31.27
CA SER A 227 -0.12 -3.46 30.29
C SER A 227 -1.56 -3.69 29.82
N GLN A 228 -2.55 -3.44 30.68
CA GLN A 228 -3.97 -3.53 30.33
C GLN A 228 -4.35 -2.54 29.21
N GLU A 229 -3.79 -1.34 29.24
CA GLU A 229 -3.97 -0.31 28.21
C GLU A 229 -3.40 -0.80 26.86
N LEU A 230 -2.18 -1.33 26.88
CA LEU A 230 -1.51 -1.84 25.67
C LEU A 230 -2.32 -2.99 25.04
N LEU A 231 -2.81 -3.93 25.85
CA LEU A 231 -3.63 -5.04 25.37
C LEU A 231 -4.96 -4.56 24.78
N ALA A 232 -5.60 -3.57 25.40
CA ALA A 232 -6.81 -2.95 24.86
C ALA A 232 -6.54 -2.28 23.51
N THR A 233 -5.42 -1.57 23.36
CA THR A 233 -5.00 -0.96 22.10
C THR A 233 -4.76 -1.99 21.01
N ILE A 234 -4.07 -3.09 21.31
CA ILE A 234 -3.81 -4.18 20.34
C ILE A 234 -5.13 -4.78 19.86
N LYS A 235 -6.07 -5.05 20.78
CA LYS A 235 -7.40 -5.57 20.44
C LYS A 235 -8.19 -4.61 19.55
N ALA A 236 -8.03 -3.29 19.73
CA ALA A 236 -8.75 -2.28 18.97
C ALA A 236 -8.15 -2.01 17.58
N LEU A 237 -6.81 -2.05 17.45
CA LEU A 237 -6.09 -1.60 16.25
C LEU A 237 -5.44 -2.74 15.44
N ASP A 238 -5.57 -3.98 15.91
CA ASP A 238 -5.25 -5.22 15.21
C ASP A 238 -3.85 -5.28 14.59
N GLY A 239 -2.85 -4.78 15.33
CA GLY A 239 -1.45 -4.91 14.94
C GLY A 239 -1.05 -4.17 13.66
N VAL A 240 -1.83 -3.19 13.22
CA VAL A 240 -1.45 -2.33 12.08
C VAL A 240 -0.44 -1.27 12.58
N PRO A 241 0.84 -1.32 12.17
CA PRO A 241 1.90 -0.46 12.72
C PRO A 241 1.57 1.03 12.67
N GLY A 242 1.02 1.52 11.55
CA GLY A 242 0.67 2.95 11.43
C GLY A 242 -0.40 3.41 12.42
N TRP A 243 -1.36 2.56 12.78
CA TRP A 243 -2.36 2.89 13.81
C TRP A 243 -1.73 2.87 15.21
N LEU A 244 -0.85 1.92 15.49
CA LEU A 244 -0.10 1.87 16.75
C LEU A 244 0.83 3.09 16.92
N THR A 245 1.47 3.54 15.83
CA THR A 245 2.28 4.76 15.81
C THR A 245 1.45 5.99 16.15
N HIS A 246 0.29 6.18 15.51
CA HIS A 246 -0.59 7.31 15.78
C HIS A 246 -1.14 7.26 17.22
N TYR A 247 -1.51 6.07 17.71
CA TYR A 247 -1.93 5.89 19.09
C TYR A 247 -0.85 6.34 20.08
N GLY A 248 0.38 5.86 19.90
CA GLY A 248 1.52 6.24 20.74
C GLY A 248 1.80 7.73 20.69
N ALA A 249 1.74 8.36 19.51
CA ALA A 249 1.89 9.80 19.34
C ALA A 249 0.84 10.59 20.13
N TYR A 250 -0.45 10.24 20.03
CA TYR A 250 -1.49 10.93 20.79
C TYR A 250 -1.34 10.77 22.30
N ARG A 251 -0.86 9.61 22.77
CA ARG A 251 -0.57 9.38 24.19
C ARG A 251 0.60 10.25 24.68
N ILE A 252 1.66 10.37 23.89
CA ILE A 252 2.78 11.27 24.17
C ILE A 252 2.33 12.73 24.23
N ASP A 253 1.41 13.13 23.35
CA ASP A 253 0.84 14.49 23.31
C ASP A 253 -0.12 14.78 24.49
N GLY A 254 -0.31 13.84 25.41
CA GLY A 254 -1.06 14.01 26.66
C GLY A 254 -2.53 13.60 26.61
N ASN A 255 -3.01 12.98 25.52
CA ASN A 255 -4.38 12.45 25.46
C ASN A 255 -4.54 11.24 26.38
N SER A 256 -5.75 11.05 26.95
CA SER A 256 -6.08 9.81 27.68
C SER A 256 -6.07 8.59 26.75
N HIS A 257 -6.06 7.38 27.32
CA HIS A 257 -6.17 6.14 26.55
C HIS A 257 -7.40 6.16 25.63
N GLU A 258 -8.56 6.51 26.17
CA GLU A 258 -9.84 6.54 25.49
C GLU A 258 -9.82 7.55 24.35
N ARG A 259 -9.33 8.78 24.63
CA ARG A 259 -9.27 9.84 23.61
C ARG A 259 -8.27 9.51 22.50
N ALA A 260 -7.11 8.94 22.83
CA ALA A 260 -6.13 8.53 21.84
C ALA A 260 -6.68 7.43 20.92
N LEU A 261 -7.38 6.43 21.48
CA LEU A 261 -8.06 5.41 20.68
C LEU A 261 -9.15 6.00 19.78
N GLU A 262 -9.98 6.89 20.32
CA GLU A 262 -11.04 7.57 19.57
C GLU A 262 -10.47 8.31 18.35
N LEU A 263 -9.42 9.13 18.55
CA LEU A 263 -8.75 9.86 17.46
C LEU A 263 -8.20 8.94 16.37
N VAL A 264 -7.53 7.85 16.75
CA VAL A 264 -7.00 6.88 15.77
C VAL A 264 -8.15 6.21 15.00
N LEU A 265 -9.24 5.86 15.67
CA LEU A 265 -10.39 5.23 15.03
C LEU A 265 -11.13 6.20 14.09
N GLU A 266 -11.26 7.47 14.46
CA GLU A 266 -11.80 8.53 13.58
C GLU A 266 -10.96 8.69 12.31
N GLU A 267 -9.63 8.75 12.45
CA GLU A 267 -8.73 8.81 11.30
C GLU A 267 -8.86 7.56 10.42
N ALA A 268 -8.83 6.38 11.04
CA ALA A 268 -8.90 5.12 10.34
C ALA A 268 -10.23 4.97 9.59
N LYS A 269 -11.35 5.44 10.17
CA LYS A 269 -12.65 5.57 9.48
C LYS A 269 -12.54 6.44 8.23
N GLY A 270 -11.88 7.60 8.33
CA GLY A 270 -11.62 8.45 7.17
C GLY A 270 -10.86 7.74 6.04
N TYR A 271 -9.82 6.95 6.38
CA TYR A 271 -9.05 6.18 5.40
C TYR A 271 -9.88 5.08 4.74
N VAL A 272 -10.58 4.27 5.53
CA VAL A 272 -11.46 3.19 5.06
C VAL A 272 -12.51 3.75 4.10
N MET A 273 -13.18 4.83 4.47
CA MET A 273 -14.19 5.48 3.62
C MET A 273 -13.59 6.08 2.34
N SER A 274 -12.37 6.63 2.41
CA SER A 274 -11.68 7.18 1.23
C SER A 274 -11.36 6.10 0.19
N GLU A 275 -10.99 4.89 0.64
CA GLU A 275 -10.70 3.74 -0.21
C GLU A 275 -11.97 3.12 -0.77
N PHE A 276 -13.01 3.05 0.07
CA PHE A 276 -14.29 2.49 -0.31
C PHE A 276 -15.06 3.36 -1.33
N LYS A 277 -14.72 4.66 -1.40
CA LYS A 277 -15.39 5.65 -2.26
C LYS A 277 -15.49 5.23 -3.74
N GLU A 278 -14.46 4.56 -4.27
CA GLU A 278 -14.49 4.08 -5.66
C GLU A 278 -15.54 2.98 -5.86
N LEU A 279 -15.62 2.04 -4.91
CA LEU A 279 -16.60 0.95 -4.91
C LEU A 279 -18.01 1.51 -4.76
N GLU A 280 -18.21 2.40 -3.79
CA GLU A 280 -19.50 3.04 -3.55
C GLU A 280 -20.02 3.84 -4.76
N ARG A 281 -19.13 4.59 -5.43
CA ARG A 281 -19.48 5.30 -6.67
C ARG A 281 -19.85 4.34 -7.80
N ALA A 282 -19.23 3.17 -7.85
CA ALA A 282 -19.56 2.15 -8.86
C ALA A 282 -20.93 1.51 -8.58
N SER A 283 -21.27 1.29 -7.31
CA SER A 283 -22.62 0.87 -6.91
C SER A 283 -22.87 1.06 -5.41
N PRO A 284 -24.02 1.60 -4.98
CA PRO A 284 -24.38 1.67 -3.56
C PRO A 284 -24.55 0.28 -2.92
N ARG A 285 -24.71 -0.78 -3.74
CA ARG A 285 -24.84 -2.17 -3.26
C ARG A 285 -23.60 -2.66 -2.52
N TYR A 286 -22.41 -2.14 -2.86
CA TYR A 286 -21.20 -2.47 -2.12
C TYR A 286 -21.33 -2.11 -0.64
N ARG A 287 -21.86 -0.92 -0.32
CA ARG A 287 -22.04 -0.48 1.07
C ARG A 287 -23.01 -1.40 1.80
N LEU A 288 -24.13 -1.73 1.17
CA LEU A 288 -25.12 -2.63 1.74
C LEU A 288 -24.55 -4.01 2.07
N ILE A 289 -23.68 -4.56 1.22
CA ILE A 289 -22.97 -5.82 1.50
C ILE A 289 -22.08 -5.65 2.73
N MET A 290 -21.25 -4.60 2.77
CA MET A 290 -20.35 -4.35 3.90
C MET A 290 -21.11 -4.19 5.22
N GLU A 291 -22.19 -3.39 5.24
CA GLU A 291 -23.05 -3.24 6.41
C GLU A 291 -23.70 -4.56 6.81
N THR A 292 -24.10 -5.40 5.85
CA THR A 292 -24.68 -6.71 6.14
C THR A 292 -23.66 -7.63 6.82
N VAL A 293 -22.43 -7.65 6.32
CA VAL A 293 -21.35 -8.47 6.89
C VAL A 293 -20.91 -7.92 8.26
N ALA A 294 -20.84 -6.59 8.42
CA ALA A 294 -20.41 -5.95 9.65
C ALA A 294 -21.40 -6.15 10.81
N ASN A 295 -22.70 -6.04 10.54
CA ASN A 295 -23.77 -6.08 11.54
C ASN A 295 -24.23 -7.51 11.92
N ARG A 296 -23.65 -8.55 11.32
CA ARG A 296 -23.99 -9.94 11.63
C ARG A 296 -23.34 -10.37 12.94
N VAL A 297 -24.17 -10.93 13.83
CA VAL A 297 -23.80 -11.43 15.15
C VAL A 297 -23.72 -12.97 15.07
N GLY A 298 -22.54 -13.54 15.33
CA GLY A 298 -22.29 -14.99 15.36
C GLY A 298 -20.81 -15.28 15.64
N ASP A 299 -20.53 -16.46 16.21
CA ASP A 299 -19.24 -16.83 16.82
C ASP A 299 -18.05 -16.87 15.85
N GLU A 300 -18.30 -16.96 14.52
CA GLU A 300 -17.24 -17.03 13.50
C GLU A 300 -16.96 -15.68 12.80
N GLY A 301 -17.81 -14.66 13.03
CA GLY A 301 -17.67 -13.35 12.40
C GLY A 301 -17.76 -13.35 10.86
N SER A 302 -18.26 -14.44 10.25
CA SER A 302 -18.45 -14.65 8.82
C SER A 302 -19.94 -14.71 8.45
N VAL A 303 -20.25 -14.49 7.18
CA VAL A 303 -21.63 -14.47 6.63
C VAL A 303 -21.67 -15.23 5.32
N SER A 304 -22.63 -16.14 5.17
CA SER A 304 -22.74 -16.96 3.96
C SER A 304 -23.26 -16.16 2.75
N TRP A 305 -22.94 -16.66 1.56
CA TRP A 305 -23.48 -16.16 0.29
C TRP A 305 -25.01 -15.94 0.32
N SER A 306 -25.74 -16.95 0.78
CA SER A 306 -27.21 -16.95 0.80
C SER A 306 -27.77 -15.85 1.69
N GLU A 307 -27.10 -15.57 2.81
CA GLU A 307 -27.49 -14.54 3.76
C GLU A 307 -27.24 -13.14 3.21
N ILE A 308 -26.10 -12.92 2.55
CA ILE A 308 -25.80 -11.66 1.86
C ILE A 308 -26.83 -11.42 0.74
N LYS A 309 -27.13 -12.45 -0.06
CA LYS A 309 -28.13 -12.37 -1.14
C LYS A 309 -29.50 -12.00 -0.59
N ASN A 310 -29.95 -12.67 0.48
CA ASN A 310 -31.24 -12.40 1.10
C ASN A 310 -31.32 -10.98 1.68
N ALA A 311 -30.30 -10.53 2.40
CA ALA A 311 -30.25 -9.17 2.94
C ALA A 311 -30.33 -8.09 1.84
N LEU A 312 -29.64 -8.30 0.72
CA LEU A 312 -29.73 -7.41 -0.43
C LEU A 312 -31.12 -7.41 -1.08
N HIS A 313 -31.73 -8.59 -1.26
CA HIS A 313 -33.10 -8.69 -1.82
C HIS A 313 -34.10 -7.93 -0.95
N ILE A 314 -34.03 -8.08 0.39
CA ILE A 314 -34.91 -7.38 1.34
C ILE A 314 -34.68 -5.87 1.27
N ARG A 315 -33.44 -5.40 1.37
CA ARG A 315 -33.13 -3.96 1.41
C ARG A 315 -33.41 -3.26 0.07
N LEU A 316 -33.15 -3.92 -1.05
CA LEU A 316 -33.33 -3.34 -2.39
C LEU A 316 -34.75 -3.52 -2.95
N ARG A 317 -35.56 -4.38 -2.34
CA ARG A 317 -36.89 -4.80 -2.84
C ARG A 317 -36.86 -5.27 -4.30
N LYS A 318 -35.73 -5.83 -4.73
CA LYS A 318 -35.48 -6.30 -6.09
C LYS A 318 -34.58 -7.54 -6.06
N PRO A 319 -34.77 -8.48 -7.00
CA PRO A 319 -33.88 -9.62 -7.11
C PRO A 319 -32.48 -9.19 -7.53
N VAL A 320 -31.48 -9.76 -6.88
CA VAL A 320 -30.05 -9.72 -7.26
C VAL A 320 -29.69 -11.08 -7.84
N SER A 321 -29.12 -11.09 -9.05
CA SER A 321 -28.67 -12.32 -9.70
C SER A 321 -27.40 -12.88 -9.04
N ASP A 322 -27.14 -14.18 -9.22
CA ASP A 322 -25.92 -14.79 -8.68
C ASP A 322 -24.66 -14.22 -9.34
N SER A 323 -24.71 -13.90 -10.63
CA SER A 323 -23.58 -13.29 -11.34
C SER A 323 -23.28 -11.87 -10.85
N GLU A 324 -24.30 -11.07 -10.54
CA GLU A 324 -24.13 -9.75 -9.94
C GLU A 324 -23.48 -9.83 -8.56
N LEU A 325 -24.01 -10.71 -7.68
CA LEU A 325 -23.46 -10.90 -6.35
C LEU A 325 -22.01 -11.42 -6.38
N ALA A 326 -21.70 -12.35 -7.28
CA ALA A 326 -20.33 -12.87 -7.47
C ALA A 326 -19.37 -11.74 -7.79
N ASN A 327 -19.76 -10.84 -8.70
CA ASN A 327 -18.95 -9.72 -9.10
C ASN A 327 -18.74 -8.72 -7.96
N TYR A 328 -19.77 -8.44 -7.15
CA TYR A 328 -19.62 -7.56 -5.98
C TYR A 328 -18.67 -8.15 -4.95
N LEU A 329 -18.86 -9.41 -4.56
CA LEU A 329 -18.02 -10.07 -3.55
C LEU A 329 -16.59 -10.22 -4.02
N LYS A 330 -16.36 -10.62 -5.27
CA LYS A 330 -15.03 -10.69 -5.88
C LYS A 330 -14.32 -9.34 -5.82
N ARG A 331 -15.00 -8.24 -6.18
CA ARG A 331 -14.39 -6.91 -6.16
C ARG A 331 -14.10 -6.44 -4.73
N LEU A 332 -14.96 -6.73 -3.75
CA LEU A 332 -14.68 -6.43 -2.33
C LEU A 332 -13.46 -7.19 -1.82
N ILE A 333 -13.30 -8.46 -2.22
CA ILE A 333 -12.12 -9.26 -1.91
C ILE A 333 -10.86 -8.67 -2.55
N ASP A 334 -10.92 -8.27 -3.83
CA ASP A 334 -9.74 -7.70 -4.50
C ASP A 334 -9.22 -6.43 -3.82
N TYR A 335 -10.13 -5.61 -3.31
CA TYR A 335 -9.82 -4.39 -2.57
C TYR A 335 -9.47 -4.64 -1.10
N GLY A 336 -9.60 -5.89 -0.61
CA GLY A 336 -9.28 -6.28 0.77
C GLY A 336 -10.33 -5.93 1.82
N PHE A 337 -11.55 -5.56 1.41
CA PHE A 337 -12.66 -5.27 2.34
C PHE A 337 -13.33 -6.54 2.88
N LEU A 338 -13.27 -7.63 2.12
CA LEU A 338 -13.76 -8.95 2.51
C LEU A 338 -12.70 -10.01 2.27
N GLU A 339 -12.81 -11.10 3.01
CA GLU A 339 -12.11 -12.35 2.72
C GLU A 339 -13.11 -13.51 2.71
N GLN A 340 -12.82 -14.53 1.90
CA GLN A 340 -13.60 -15.77 1.88
C GLN A 340 -13.02 -16.76 2.90
N VAL A 341 -13.89 -17.33 3.73
CA VAL A 341 -13.54 -18.32 4.75
C VAL A 341 -14.26 -19.62 4.42
N GLY A 342 -13.52 -20.73 4.49
CA GLY A 342 -14.06 -22.06 4.22
C GLY A 342 -14.66 -22.18 2.80
N THR A 343 -15.84 -22.79 2.71
CA THR A 343 -16.46 -23.20 1.43
C THR A 343 -17.41 -22.16 0.83
N GLY A 344 -17.54 -20.95 1.40
CA GLY A 344 -18.47 -19.95 0.86
C GLY A 344 -18.86 -18.78 1.75
N ASP A 345 -18.26 -18.64 2.93
CA ASP A 345 -18.58 -17.57 3.86
C ASP A 345 -17.62 -16.40 3.70
N TYR A 346 -18.06 -15.21 4.09
CA TYR A 346 -17.32 -13.97 3.93
C TYR A 346 -17.21 -13.23 5.25
N ARG A 347 -16.02 -12.74 5.60
CA ARG A 347 -15.82 -11.88 6.77
C ARG A 347 -15.05 -10.62 6.42
N ILE A 348 -15.14 -9.63 7.30
CA ILE A 348 -14.31 -8.43 7.23
C ILE A 348 -13.00 -8.73 7.98
N PRO A 349 -11.84 -8.74 7.30
CA PRO A 349 -10.55 -9.14 7.90
C PRO A 349 -10.00 -8.11 8.89
N ASP A 350 -10.48 -6.88 8.86
CA ASP A 350 -9.96 -5.77 9.66
C ASP A 350 -11.02 -5.28 10.68
N PRO A 351 -10.74 -5.34 12.00
CA PRO A 351 -11.66 -4.87 13.02
C PRO A 351 -12.07 -3.40 12.86
N VAL A 352 -11.18 -2.56 12.33
CA VAL A 352 -11.49 -1.16 12.05
C VAL A 352 -12.49 -1.07 10.91
N ILE A 353 -12.27 -1.79 9.81
CA ILE A 353 -13.24 -1.83 8.69
C ILE A 353 -14.59 -2.34 9.20
N LYS A 354 -14.60 -3.38 10.04
CA LYS A 354 -15.83 -3.94 10.61
C LYS A 354 -16.59 -2.87 11.42
N ARG A 355 -15.90 -2.11 12.26
CA ARG A 355 -16.49 -1.03 13.04
C ARG A 355 -17.08 0.08 12.16
N VAL A 356 -16.36 0.48 11.11
CA VAL A 356 -16.79 1.55 10.18
C VAL A 356 -18.13 1.24 9.50
N PHE A 357 -18.38 -0.02 9.16
CA PHE A 357 -19.62 -0.45 8.49
C PHE A 357 -20.67 -1.06 9.45
N GLY A 358 -20.33 -1.25 10.72
CA GLY A 358 -21.22 -1.76 11.77
C GLY A 358 -21.86 -0.65 12.61
N GLU A 359 -21.36 0.58 12.50
CA GLU A 359 -22.02 1.82 12.97
C GLU A 359 -23.08 2.27 11.96
#